data_AF-A0A7W2AK57-F1
#
_entry.id   AF-A0A7W2AK57-F1
#
_cell.length_a   1.000
_cell.length_b   1.000
_cell.length_c   1.000
_cell.angle_alpha   90.00
_cell.angle_beta   90.00
_cell.angle_gamma   90.00
#
_symmetry.space_group_name_H-M   'P 1'
#
loop_
_entity.id
_entity.type
_entity.pdbx_description
1 polymer ?
#
loop_
_entity_poly.entity_id
_entity_poly.type
_entity_poly.pdbx_seq_one_letter_code
_entity_poly.pdbx_strand_id
1 'polypeptide(L)' 'MVVVQTIKKRSDGSRRKYRYMKCSNYRRSGTHGCVNHWRVLYENVREFIIQRLKENRLLSTL' A
#
# COMPACT_ATOMS: atom_id res chain seq x y z
N MET A 1 -0.65 2.29 -9.28
CA MET A 1 -0.14 2.52 -7.91
C MET A 1 1.34 2.16 -7.87
N VAL A 2 2.13 2.77 -6.98
CA VAL A 2 3.54 2.43 -6.75
C VAL A 2 3.81 2.27 -5.26
N VAL A 3 4.82 1.46 -4.90
CA VAL A 3 5.29 1.31 -3.52
C VAL A 3 6.37 2.36 -3.24
N VAL A 4 6.16 3.19 -2.23
CA VAL A 4 7.13 4.18 -1.75
C VAL A 4 7.67 3.72 -0.40
N GLN A 5 8.98 3.56 -0.29
CA GLN A 5 9.65 3.12 0.92
C GLN A 5 10.13 4.32 1.72
N THR A 6 9.96 4.28 3.04
CA THR A 6 10.53 5.27 3.97
C THR A 6 11.06 4.59 5.22
N ILE A 7 12.08 5.20 5.82
CA ILE A 7 12.71 4.71 7.04
C ILE A 7 12.57 5.79 8.11
N LYS A 8 11.95 5.45 9.24
CA LYS A 8 11.88 6.34 10.41
C LYS A 8 12.76 5.77 11.52
N LYS A 9 13.72 6.57 11.99
CA LYS A 9 14.48 6.26 13.21
C LYS A 9 13.62 6.56 14.44
N ARG A 10 13.64 5.66 15.41
CA ARG A 10 12.97 5.82 16.71
C ARG A 10 13.96 6.32 17.77
N SER A 11 13.43 6.78 18.90
CA SER A 11 14.21 7.24 20.05
C SER A 11 15.09 6.14 20.64
N ASP A 12 14.65 4.89 20.59
CA ASP A 12 15.40 3.68 21.01
C ASP A 12 16.54 3.29 20.05
N GLY A 13 16.80 4.08 19.01
CA GLY A 13 17.83 3.79 18.00
C GLY A 13 17.39 2.82 16.90
N SER A 14 16.24 2.15 17.06
CA SER A 14 15.71 1.22 16.05
C SER A 14 15.23 1.97 14.79
N ARG A 15 15.26 1.27 13.65
CA ARG A 15 14.77 1.80 12.36
C ARG A 15 13.50 1.05 11.96
N ARG A 16 12.39 1.77 11.80
CA ARG A 16 11.17 1.20 11.22
C ARG A 16 11.08 1.56 9.74
N LYS A 17 10.99 0.53 8.90
CA LYS A 17 10.74 0.67 7.46
C LYS A 17 9.22 0.65 7.24
N TYR A 18 8.73 1.56 6.41
CA TYR A 18 7.34 1.60 5.97
C TYR A 18 7.31 1.54 4.45
N ARG A 19 6.35 0.79 3.91
CA ARG A 19 6.08 0.69 2.48
C ARG A 19 4.66 1.19 2.24
N TYR A 20 4.52 2.37 1.67
CA TYR A 20 3.22 2.96 1.39
C TYR A 20 2.82 2.78 -0.06
N MET A 21 1.53 2.57 -0.30
CA MET A 21 0.94 2.60 -1.62
C MET A 21 0.60 4.04 -2.00
N LYS A 22 1.18 4.52 -3.11
CA LYS A 22 0.94 5.87 -3.66
C LYS A 22 0.36 5.78 -5.07
N CYS A 23 -0.55 6.68 -5.40
CA CYS A 23 -1.03 6.83 -6.77
C CYS A 23 0.11 7.25 -7.69
N SER A 24 0.31 6.49 -8.77
CA SER A 24 1.36 6.74 -9.77
C SER A 24 1.14 8.05 -10.51
N ASN A 25 -0.12 8.40 -10.81
CA ASN A 25 -0.45 9.66 -11.48
C ASN A 25 -0.27 10.85 -10.55
N TYR A 26 -0.75 10.77 -9.30
CA TYR A 26 -0.47 11.80 -8.30
C TYR A 26 1.04 12.02 -8.10
N ARG A 27 1.83 10.94 -8.03
CA ARG A 27 3.29 11.05 -7.83
C ARG A 27 3.99 11.73 -8.99
N ARG A 28 3.54 11.52 -10.24
CA ARG A 28 4.18 12.07 -11.44
C ARG A 28 3.70 13.47 -11.78
N SER A 29 2.42 13.78 -11.55
CA SER A 29 1.78 15.00 -12.05
C SER A 29 1.11 15.83 -10.95
N GLY A 30 1.27 15.46 -9.68
CA GLY A 30 0.64 16.14 -8.55
C GLY A 30 -0.89 16.16 -8.66
N THR A 31 -1.48 17.28 -8.26
CA THR A 31 -2.94 17.51 -8.30
C THR A 31 -3.52 17.53 -9.70
N HIS A 32 -2.72 17.77 -10.74
CA HIS A 32 -3.18 17.73 -12.14
C HIS A 32 -3.43 16.30 -12.65
N GLY A 33 -2.79 15.29 -12.05
CA GLY A 33 -2.93 13.90 -12.47
C GLY A 33 -3.89 13.07 -11.62
N CYS A 34 -4.10 13.45 -10.35
CA CYS A 34 -5.02 12.78 -9.44
C CYS A 34 -5.18 13.58 -8.13
N VAL A 35 -6.07 13.14 -7.24
CA VAL A 35 -6.16 13.63 -5.85
C VAL A 35 -5.14 12.93 -4.94
N ASN A 36 -4.80 13.56 -3.81
CA ASN A 36 -3.91 12.96 -2.81
C ASN A 36 -4.66 11.92 -1.96
N HIS A 37 -4.69 10.66 -2.43
CA HIS A 37 -5.32 9.57 -1.69
C HIS A 37 -4.71 9.36 -0.29
N TRP A 38 -5.52 8.76 0.58
CA TRP A 38 -5.09 8.33 1.91
C TRP A 38 -3.92 7.34 1.83
N ARG A 39 -3.05 7.37 2.86
CA ARG A 39 -1.83 6.56 2.92
C ARG A 39 -2.14 5.14 3.37
N VAL A 40 -2.13 4.18 2.46
CA VAL A 40 -2.28 2.75 2.80
C VAL A 40 -0.91 2.09 2.88
N LEU A 41 -0.70 1.21 3.86
CA LEU A 41 0.48 0.33 3.87
C LEU A 41 0.35 -0.76 2.80
N TYR A 42 1.46 -1.05 2.13
CA TYR A 42 1.54 -2.12 1.14
C TYR A 42 1.14 -3.47 1.75
N GLU A 43 1.56 -3.72 2.99
CA GLU A 43 1.26 -4.95 3.73
C GLU A 43 -0.26 -5.14 3.85
N ASN A 44 -1.00 -4.10 4.25
CA ASN A 44 -2.45 -4.15 4.38
C ASN A 44 -3.14 -4.43 3.04
N VAL A 45 -2.69 -3.78 1.95
CA VAL A 45 -3.24 -4.03 0.60
C VAL A 45 -2.96 -5.46 0.16
N ARG A 46 -1.75 -5.97 0.42
CA ARG A 46 -1.35 -7.33 0.08
C ARG A 46 -2.21 -8.36 0.82
N GLU A 47 -2.38 -8.20 2.13
CA GLU A 47 -3.22 -9.08 2.94
C GLU A 47 -4.67 -9.08 2.47
N PHE A 48 -5.23 -7.90 2.20
CA PHE A 48 -6.57 -7.76 1.65
C PHE A 48 -6.74 -8.51 0.33
N ILE A 49 -5.82 -8.35 -0.62
CA ILE A 49 -5.86 -9.04 -1.91
C ILE A 49 -5.77 -10.56 -1.72
N ILE A 50 -4.84 -11.04 -0.88
CA ILE A 50 -4.69 -12.48 -0.61
C ILE A 50 -5.97 -13.05 -0.02
N GLN A 51 -6.57 -12.34 0.93
CA GLN A 51 -7.81 -12.77 1.57
C GLN A 51 -8.94 -12.86 0.54
N ARG A 52 -9.09 -11.85 -0.31
CA ARG A 52 -10.11 -11.86 -1.37
C ARG A 52 -9.91 -12.99 -2.38
N LEU A 53 -8.66 -13.29 -2.74
CA LEU A 53 -8.35 -14.40 -3.65
C LEU A 53 -8.71 -15.77 -3.02
N LYS A 54 -8.48 -15.94 -1.72
CA LYS A 54 -8.89 -17.15 -1.00
C LYS A 54 -10.41 -17.30 -0.95
N GLU A 55 -11.12 -16.22 -0.62
CA GLU A 55 -12.59 -16.18 -0.62
C GLU A 55 -13.17 -16.55 -1.98
N ASN A 56 -12.67 -15.92 -3.05
CA ASN A 56 -13.11 -16.19 -4.41
C ASN A 56 -12.83 -17.65 -4.83
N ARG A 57 -11.69 -18.22 -4.42
CA ARG A 57 -11.38 -19.63 -4.69
C ARG A 57 -12.38 -20.57 -4.02
N LEU A 58 -12.74 -20.31 -2.76
CA LEU A 58 -13.72 -21.11 -2.03
C LEU A 58 -15.12 -21.05 -2.68
N LEU A 59 -15.51 -19.87 -3.20
CA LEU A 59 -16.75 -19.70 -3.95
C LEU A 59 -16.76 -20.40 -5.31
N SER A 60 -15.61 -20.55 -5.97
CA SER A 60 -15.52 -21.26 -7.26
C SER A 60 -15.52 -22.79 -7.16
N THR A 61 -15.46 -23.33 -5.94
CA THR A 61 -15.49 -24.78 -5.64
C THR A 61 -16.82 -25.28 -5.11
N LEU A 62 -17.80 -24.38 -4.95
CA LEU A 62 -19.20 -24.67 -4.61
C LEU A 62 -20.06 -24.60 -5.88
#